data_AF-I2GZV5-F1
#
_entry.id   AF-I2GZV5-F1
#
_cell.length_a   1.000
_cell.length_b   1.000
_cell.length_c   1.000
_cell.angle_alpha   90.00
_cell.angle_beta   90.00
_cell.angle_gamma   90.00
#
_symmetry.space_group_name_H-M   'P 1'
#
loop_
_entity.id
_entity.type
_entity.pdbx_description
1 polymer ?
#
loop_
_entity_poly.entity_id
_entity_poly.type
_entity_poly.pdbx_seq_one_letter_code
_entity_poly.pdbx_strand_id
1 'polypeptide(L)'
;MDTTDSQSSFIDSPVPNSLSNSADSKVKKVRKPRSKKVNKLSQDQVRINHVDSEKRRRDLVRGIYDKLVETVPDLTPDEGRSEIAIYCKTINYLEWLYYRNKSLRIQLSEKIRLSTDPEVKKIKIDESLTWDINEAALNISHKLEE
;
A
#
# COMPACT_ATOMS: atom_id res chain seq x y z
N MET A 1 -32.27 41.76 17.84
CA MET A 1 -33.02 40.54 17.45
C MET A 1 -32.02 39.42 17.32
N ASP A 2 -32.09 38.54 18.33
CA ASP A 2 -31.90 37.09 18.32
C ASP A 2 -30.56 36.47 17.86
N THR A 3 -29.80 36.13 18.90
CA THR A 3 -28.93 34.97 19.12
C THR A 3 -29.38 33.69 18.40
N THR A 4 -28.46 32.92 17.80
CA THR A 4 -28.07 31.56 18.24
C THR A 4 -26.99 30.93 17.36
N ASP A 5 -25.93 30.53 18.05
CA ASP A 5 -24.93 29.50 17.75
C ASP A 5 -25.58 28.17 17.33
N SER A 6 -24.92 27.42 16.44
CA SER A 6 -25.23 26.02 16.16
C SER A 6 -23.99 25.30 15.65
N GLN A 7 -23.20 24.85 16.62
CA GLN A 7 -22.33 23.70 16.54
C GLN A 7 -23.05 22.51 15.86
N SER A 8 -22.41 21.85 14.90
CA SER A 8 -22.81 20.50 14.48
C SER A 8 -21.60 19.57 14.47
N SER A 9 -21.37 19.00 15.64
CA SER A 9 -20.82 17.67 15.95
C SER A 9 -20.25 16.84 14.79
N PHE A 10 -18.95 16.59 14.88
CA PHE A 10 -18.28 15.36 14.46
C PHE A 10 -19.14 14.14 14.85
N ILE A 11 -19.49 13.31 13.86
CA ILE A 11 -19.98 11.95 14.10
C ILE A 11 -18.95 11.03 13.45
N ASP A 12 -18.02 10.56 14.27
CA ASP A 12 -17.22 9.38 13.98
C ASP A 12 -18.18 8.18 14.07
N SER A 13 -18.25 7.35 13.03
CA SER A 13 -19.10 6.16 13.05
C SER A 13 -18.29 4.91 12.69
N PRO A 14 -18.32 3.89 13.57
CA PRO A 14 -17.49 2.71 13.46
C PRO A 14 -18.03 1.74 12.42
N VAL A 15 -17.11 1.14 11.68
CA VAL A 15 -17.37 0.05 10.73
C VAL A 15 -17.70 -1.23 11.51
N PRO A 16 -18.84 -1.92 11.30
CA PRO A 16 -18.99 -3.29 11.74
C PRO A 16 -18.59 -4.22 10.60
N ASN A 17 -17.45 -4.86 10.78
CA ASN A 17 -17.07 -6.08 10.09
C ASN A 17 -18.03 -7.20 10.53
N SER A 18 -18.66 -7.92 9.59
CA SER A 18 -19.44 -9.11 9.93
C SER A 18 -19.30 -10.17 8.83
N LEU A 19 -18.31 -11.03 9.04
CA LEU A 19 -18.36 -12.42 8.60
C LEU A 19 -19.30 -13.16 9.55
N SER A 20 -20.37 -13.75 9.03
CA SER A 20 -21.09 -14.81 9.74
C SER A 20 -21.63 -15.82 8.74
N ASN A 21 -20.88 -16.91 8.59
CA ASN A 21 -21.44 -18.20 8.17
C ASN A 21 -22.30 -18.73 9.31
N SER A 22 -23.53 -19.17 9.02
CA SER A 22 -24.24 -20.17 9.81
C SER A 22 -25.28 -20.88 8.96
N ALA A 23 -25.19 -22.21 8.98
CA ALA A 23 -26.04 -23.14 8.28
C ALA A 23 -27.40 -23.31 8.97
N ASP A 24 -28.36 -23.73 8.13
CA ASP A 24 -29.58 -24.49 8.41
C ASP A 24 -30.62 -23.98 9.43
N SER A 25 -31.75 -23.50 8.89
CA SER A 25 -33.08 -23.95 9.36
C SER A 25 -34.17 -23.49 8.37
N LYS A 26 -34.87 -24.50 7.85
CA LYS A 26 -35.95 -24.43 6.85
C LYS A 26 -37.22 -23.83 7.47
N VAL A 27 -37.45 -22.53 7.27
CA VAL A 27 -38.77 -21.90 7.51
C VAL A 27 -39.16 -21.11 6.27
N LYS A 28 -40.23 -21.53 5.58
CA LYS A 28 -40.80 -20.86 4.41
C LYS A 28 -41.39 -19.51 4.82
N LYS A 29 -40.55 -18.47 4.85
CA LYS A 29 -41.00 -17.08 5.00
C LYS A 29 -41.66 -16.61 3.70
N VAL A 30 -42.95 -16.27 3.78
CA VAL A 30 -43.70 -15.58 2.73
C VAL A 30 -42.88 -14.36 2.29
N ARG A 31 -42.42 -14.36 1.03
CA ARG A 31 -41.63 -13.27 0.46
C ARG A 31 -42.51 -12.05 0.31
N LYS A 32 -42.42 -11.10 1.24
CA LYS A 32 -42.92 -9.73 1.04
C LYS A 32 -42.36 -9.21 -0.29
N PRO A 33 -43.15 -8.51 -1.13
CA PRO A 33 -42.62 -7.92 -2.34
C PRO A 33 -41.49 -6.96 -1.93
N ARG A 34 -40.24 -7.29 -2.24
CA ARG A 34 -39.60 -6.54 -3.32
C ARG A 34 -39.70 -5.03 -3.26
N SER A 35 -39.66 -4.35 -2.10
CA SER A 35 -39.89 -2.90 -2.11
C SER A 35 -38.90 -2.33 -3.12
N LYS A 36 -39.44 -1.64 -4.14
CA LYS A 36 -38.64 -1.03 -5.19
C LYS A 36 -37.58 -0.24 -4.43
N LYS A 37 -36.29 -0.52 -4.64
CA LYS A 37 -35.21 0.27 -4.05
C LYS A 37 -35.46 1.70 -4.50
N VAL A 38 -36.13 2.48 -3.65
CA VAL A 38 -36.23 3.91 -3.82
C VAL A 38 -34.78 4.35 -3.71
N ASN A 39 -34.19 4.75 -4.83
CA ASN A 39 -32.83 5.29 -4.81
C ASN A 39 -32.86 6.43 -3.78
N LYS A 40 -32.21 6.22 -2.63
CA LYS A 40 -32.19 7.17 -1.51
C LYS A 40 -31.45 8.48 -1.87
N LEU A 41 -30.85 8.51 -3.04
CA LEU A 41 -30.05 9.60 -3.57
C LEU A 41 -30.69 10.04 -4.88
N SER A 42 -30.96 11.34 -5.00
CA SER A 42 -31.30 11.97 -6.28
C SER A 42 -30.18 11.74 -7.30
N GLN A 43 -30.48 11.79 -8.60
CA GLN A 43 -29.45 11.76 -9.64
C GLN A 43 -28.39 12.84 -9.41
N ASP A 44 -28.79 14.00 -8.88
CA ASP A 44 -27.86 15.07 -8.54
C ASP A 44 -26.95 14.71 -7.36
N GLN A 45 -27.50 14.06 -6.34
CA GLN A 45 -26.73 13.58 -5.20
C GLN A 45 -25.75 12.48 -5.62
N VAL A 46 -26.15 11.58 -6.53
CA VAL A 46 -25.26 10.55 -7.08
C VAL A 46 -24.11 11.20 -7.84
N ARG A 47 -24.37 12.24 -8.64
CA ARG A 47 -23.34 12.96 -9.40
C ARG A 47 -22.34 13.65 -8.46
N ILE A 48 -22.82 14.35 -7.44
CA ILE A 48 -21.97 15.00 -6.43
C ILE A 48 -21.10 13.95 -5.72
N ASN A 49 -21.72 12.89 -5.19
CA ASN A 49 -21.01 11.83 -4.50
C ASN A 49 -19.96 11.14 -5.38
N HIS A 50 -20.22 10.99 -6.68
CA HIS A 50 -19.27 10.43 -7.63
C HIS A 50 -18.05 11.34 -7.82
N VAL A 51 -18.26 12.64 -8.02
CA VAL A 51 -17.16 13.62 -8.13
C VAL A 51 -16.34 13.64 -6.84
N ASP A 52 -16.99 13.63 -5.69
CA ASP A 52 -16.33 13.66 -4.38
C ASP A 52 -15.55 12.37 -4.08
N SER A 53 -16.12 11.21 -4.38
CA SER A 53 -15.44 9.92 -4.18
C SER A 53 -14.22 9.80 -5.09
N GLU A 54 -14.33 10.26 -6.33
CA GLU A 54 -13.25 10.24 -7.30
C GLU A 54 -12.16 11.28 -6.97
N LYS A 55 -12.53 12.46 -6.48
CA LYS A 55 -11.57 13.44 -5.95
C LYS A 55 -10.76 12.84 -4.80
N ARG A 56 -11.45 12.25 -3.80
CA ARG A 56 -10.80 11.59 -2.66
C ARG A 56 -9.88 10.45 -3.11
N ARG A 57 -10.31 9.63 -4.08
CA ARG A 57 -9.49 8.56 -4.64
C ARG A 57 -8.20 9.11 -5.26
N ARG A 58 -8.29 10.18 -6.06
CA ARG A 58 -7.13 10.81 -6.68
C ARG A 58 -6.20 11.47 -5.66
N ASP A 59 -6.74 12.10 -4.63
CA ASP A 59 -5.94 12.71 -3.57
C ASP A 59 -5.19 11.65 -2.75
N LEU A 60 -5.81 10.50 -2.49
CA LEU A 60 -5.15 9.34 -1.87
C LEU A 60 -3.98 8.84 -2.74
N VAL A 61 -4.20 8.68 -4.05
CA VAL A 61 -3.16 8.23 -4.99
C VAL A 61 -1.99 9.22 -5.03
N ARG A 62 -2.27 10.53 -5.07
CA ARG A 62 -1.22 11.56 -4.99
C ARG A 62 -0.41 11.45 -3.70
N GLY A 63 -1.09 11.29 -2.56
CA GLY A 63 -0.40 11.12 -1.28
C GLY A 63 0.47 9.86 -1.18
N ILE A 64 0.18 8.82 -1.97
CA ILE A 64 1.05 7.64 -2.07
C ILE A 64 2.33 7.98 -2.85
N TYR A 65 2.19 8.69 -3.97
CA TYR A 65 3.35 9.13 -4.77
C TYR A 65 4.21 10.14 -4.03
N ASP A 66 3.62 11.08 -3.28
CA ASP A 66 4.36 12.05 -2.49
C ASP A 66 5.29 11.37 -1.46
N LYS A 67 4.79 10.30 -0.79
CA LYS A 67 5.59 9.48 0.11
C LYS A 67 6.73 8.74 -0.60
N LEU A 68 6.49 8.30 -1.83
CA LEU A 68 7.50 7.61 -2.61
C LEU A 68 8.63 8.57 -3.02
N VAL A 69 8.28 9.79 -3.41
CA VAL A 69 9.25 10.87 -3.71
C VAL A 69 10.06 11.25 -2.47
N GLU A 70 9.45 11.27 -1.28
CA GLU A 70 10.16 11.52 -0.02
C GLU A 70 11.17 10.41 0.33
N THR A 71 10.85 9.16 0.00
CA THR A 71 11.65 7.98 0.40
C THR A 71 12.82 7.71 -0.54
N VAL A 72 12.66 7.99 -1.83
CA VAL A 72 13.67 7.69 -2.86
C VAL A 72 14.57 8.91 -3.05
N PRO A 73 15.88 8.83 -2.71
CA PRO A 73 16.78 9.98 -2.72
C PRO A 73 16.94 10.66 -4.10
N ASP A 74 16.80 9.87 -5.17
CA ASP A 74 16.99 10.32 -6.54
C ASP A 74 15.75 11.01 -7.14
N LEU A 75 14.62 11.02 -6.42
CA LEU A 75 13.39 11.69 -6.83
C LEU A 75 13.34 13.10 -6.26
N THR A 76 13.21 14.08 -7.16
CA THR A 76 13.00 15.47 -6.75
C THR A 76 11.50 15.81 -6.68
N PRO A 77 11.10 16.81 -5.88
CA PRO A 77 9.69 17.25 -5.81
C PRO A 77 9.12 17.66 -7.18
N ASP A 78 9.96 18.17 -8.08
CA ASP A 78 9.57 18.59 -9.43
C ASP A 78 9.23 17.39 -10.34
N GLU A 79 9.84 16.24 -10.10
CA GLU A 79 9.59 14.98 -10.82
C GLU A 79 8.42 14.19 -10.23
N GLY A 80 7.90 14.60 -9.07
CA GLY A 80 6.77 13.97 -8.37
C GLY A 80 5.44 13.98 -9.14
N ARG A 81 5.40 14.57 -10.34
CA ARG A 81 4.23 14.58 -11.24
C ARG A 81 4.31 13.58 -12.38
N SER A 82 5.47 12.93 -12.62
CA SER A 82 5.65 11.97 -13.70
C SER A 82 5.61 10.55 -13.16
N GLU A 83 4.49 9.84 -13.34
CA GLU A 83 4.31 8.46 -12.85
C GLU A 83 5.44 7.54 -13.34
N ILE A 84 5.78 7.60 -14.63
CA ILE A 84 6.83 6.77 -15.22
C ILE A 84 8.21 7.06 -14.62
N ALA A 85 8.53 8.33 -14.37
CA ALA A 85 9.82 8.71 -13.79
C ALA A 85 9.92 8.23 -12.34
N ILE A 86 8.83 8.35 -11.58
CA ILE A 86 8.73 7.84 -10.21
C ILE A 86 8.98 6.33 -10.20
N TYR A 87 8.31 5.56 -11.05
CA TYR A 87 8.50 4.12 -11.12
C TYR A 87 9.93 3.72 -11.52
N CYS A 88 10.49 4.29 -12.59
CA CYS A 88 11.84 3.95 -13.03
C CYS A 88 12.89 4.23 -11.95
N LYS A 89 12.84 5.42 -11.32
CA LYS A 89 13.80 5.76 -10.26
C LYS A 89 13.62 4.91 -9.01
N THR A 90 12.38 4.56 -8.68
CA THR A 90 12.08 3.67 -7.55
C THR A 90 12.66 2.28 -7.77
N ILE A 91 12.47 1.71 -8.96
CA ILE A 91 13.02 0.39 -9.30
C ILE A 91 14.55 0.42 -9.24
N ASN A 92 15.19 1.42 -9.84
CA ASN A 92 16.64 1.59 -9.78
C ASN A 92 17.16 1.69 -8.34
N TYR A 93 16.45 2.42 -7.48
CA TYR A 93 16.80 2.54 -6.08
C TYR A 93 16.64 1.22 -5.31
N LEU A 94 15.58 0.46 -5.59
CA LEU A 94 15.41 -0.89 -5.02
C LEU A 94 16.55 -1.83 -5.43
N GLU A 95 16.90 -1.87 -6.72
CA GLU A 95 18.04 -2.65 -7.21
C GLU A 95 19.33 -2.25 -6.49
N TRP A 96 19.60 -0.95 -6.37
CA TRP A 96 20.75 -0.45 -5.63
C TRP A 96 20.75 -0.90 -4.17
N LEU A 97 19.61 -0.85 -3.46
CA LEU A 97 19.50 -1.33 -2.08
C LEU A 97 19.81 -2.83 -1.98
N TYR A 98 19.32 -3.65 -2.91
CA TYR A 98 19.60 -5.08 -2.93
C TYR A 98 21.09 -5.36 -3.15
N TYR A 99 21.70 -4.73 -4.15
CA TYR A 99 23.15 -4.87 -4.41
C TYR A 99 23.99 -4.36 -3.24
N ARG A 100 23.60 -3.24 -2.63
CA ARG A 100 24.31 -2.65 -1.50
C ARG A 100 24.21 -3.54 -0.27
N ASN A 101 23.03 -4.07 0.04
CA ASN A 101 22.82 -5.03 1.13
C ASN A 101 23.69 -6.28 0.94
N LYS A 102 23.66 -6.90 -0.25
CA LYS A 102 24.50 -8.05 -0.60
C LYS A 102 25.99 -7.75 -0.41
N SER A 103 26.47 -6.61 -0.91
CA SER A 103 27.87 -6.18 -0.76
C SER A 103 28.26 -6.01 0.70
N LEU A 104 27.43 -5.34 1.51
CA LEU A 104 27.69 -5.13 2.93
C LEU A 104 27.71 -6.45 3.71
N ARG A 105 26.83 -7.40 3.38
CA ARG A 105 26.83 -8.75 3.98
C ARG A 105 28.12 -9.50 3.69
N ILE A 106 28.60 -9.47 2.44
CA ILE A 106 29.88 -10.08 2.06
C ILE A 106 31.04 -9.44 2.83
N GLN A 107 31.08 -8.11 2.90
CA GLN A 107 32.13 -7.40 3.65
C GLN A 107 32.07 -7.74 5.15
N LEU A 108 30.87 -7.85 5.72
CA LEU A 108 30.68 -8.21 7.11
C LEU A 108 31.11 -9.66 7.37
N SER A 109 30.72 -10.61 6.52
CA SER A 109 31.15 -12.02 6.66
C SER A 109 32.66 -12.17 6.58
N GLU A 110 33.31 -11.42 5.68
CA GLU A 110 34.77 -11.41 5.57
C GLU A 110 35.43 -10.85 6.83
N LYS A 111 34.92 -9.74 7.37
CA LYS A 111 35.42 -9.18 8.63
C LYS A 111 35.22 -10.13 9.81
N ILE A 112 34.07 -10.80 9.89
CA ILE A 112 33.79 -11.81 10.93
C ILE A 112 34.77 -12.97 10.80
N ARG A 113 35.03 -13.43 9.57
CA ARG A 113 35.97 -14.53 9.29
C ARG A 113 37.40 -14.20 9.70
N LEU A 114 37.86 -12.98 9.41
CA LEU A 114 39.22 -12.52 9.69
C LEU A 114 39.43 -12.05 11.13
N SER A 115 38.36 -11.71 11.85
CA SER A 115 38.47 -11.23 13.24
C SER A 115 39.00 -12.33 14.16
N THR A 116 39.94 -11.96 15.04
CA THR A 116 40.42 -12.80 16.15
C THR A 116 39.55 -12.68 17.40
N ASP A 117 38.66 -11.69 17.47
CA ASP A 117 37.78 -11.46 18.60
C ASP A 117 36.62 -12.50 18.64
N PRO A 118 36.50 -13.28 19.73
CA PRO A 118 35.45 -14.30 19.86
C PRO A 118 34.03 -13.72 19.91
N GLU A 119 33.82 -12.47 20.31
CA GLU A 119 32.50 -11.84 20.32
C GLU A 119 32.03 -11.50 18.89
N VAL A 120 32.94 -11.02 18.04
CA VAL A 120 32.64 -10.70 16.64
C VAL A 120 32.30 -11.97 15.85
N LYS A 121 32.93 -13.10 16.17
CA LYS A 121 32.63 -14.41 15.54
C LYS A 121 31.23 -14.94 15.85
N LYS A 122 30.60 -14.48 16.94
CA LYS A 122 29.23 -14.90 17.31
C LYS A 122 28.15 -14.16 16.56
N ILE A 123 28.48 -13.06 15.87
CA ILE A 123 27.52 -12.27 15.11
C ILE A 123 26.96 -13.13 13.98
N LYS A 124 25.63 -13.33 13.99
CA LYS A 124 24.89 -13.99 12.92
C LYS A 124 24.11 -12.92 12.14
N ILE A 125 24.16 -13.02 10.82
CA ILE A 125 23.31 -12.19 9.95
C ILE A 125 21.90 -12.79 10.00
N ASP A 126 20.93 -11.98 10.41
CA ASP A 126 19.54 -12.41 10.47
C ASP A 126 18.97 -12.64 9.06
N GLU A 127 18.30 -13.77 8.85
CA GLU A 127 17.72 -14.15 7.56
C GLU A 127 16.60 -13.20 7.11
N SER A 128 15.93 -12.51 8.05
CA SER A 128 14.94 -11.49 7.69
C SER A 128 15.57 -10.25 7.05
N LEU A 129 16.90 -10.10 7.09
CA LEU A 129 17.63 -8.99 6.46
C LEU A 129 18.25 -9.37 5.11
N THR A 130 18.02 -10.60 4.65
CA THR A 130 18.51 -11.11 3.37
C THR A 130 17.39 -11.06 2.33
N TRP A 131 17.26 -9.92 1.66
CA TRP A 131 16.17 -9.65 0.71
C TRP A 131 16.66 -9.91 -0.72
N ASP A 132 17.27 -11.07 -0.95
CA ASP A 132 17.88 -11.34 -2.26
C ASP A 132 16.78 -11.46 -3.33
N ILE A 133 16.96 -10.74 -4.45
CA ILE A 133 16.10 -10.90 -5.62
C ILE A 133 16.26 -12.36 -6.08
N ASN A 134 15.16 -13.09 -6.13
CA ASN A 134 15.19 -14.46 -6.64
C ASN A 134 15.58 -14.42 -8.12
N GLU A 135 16.83 -14.77 -8.44
CA GLU A 135 17.35 -14.78 -9.82
C GLU A 135 16.50 -15.66 -10.76
N ALA A 136 15.78 -16.66 -10.21
CA ALA A 136 14.82 -17.46 -10.97
C ALA A 136 13.65 -16.64 -11.53
N ALA A 137 13.26 -15.52 -10.89
CA ALA A 137 12.21 -14.64 -11.38
C ALA A 137 12.66 -13.77 -12.56
N LEU A 138 13.97 -13.45 -12.66
CA LEU A 138 14.55 -12.67 -13.75
C LEU A 138 14.74 -13.51 -15.03
N ASN A 139 15.01 -14.81 -14.91
CA ASN A 139 15.19 -15.72 -16.05
C ASN A 139 13.87 -16.06 -16.79
N ILE A 140 12.70 -15.75 -16.23
CA ILE A 140 11.41 -16.00 -16.89
C ILE A 140 11.12 -14.91 -17.94
N SER A 141 11.55 -13.68 -17.71
CA SER A 141 11.34 -12.56 -18.65
C SER A 141 12.12 -12.73 -19.95
N HIS A 142 13.31 -13.35 -19.92
CA HIS A 142 14.16 -13.53 -21.10
C HIS A 142 13.75 -14.72 -22.00
N LYS A 143 12.76 -15.53 -21.58
CA LYS A 143 12.30 -16.72 -22.29
C LYS A 143 10.94 -16.54 -22.98
N LEU A 144 10.36 -15.34 -22.91
CA LEU A 144 9.11 -14.98 -23.57
C LEU A 144 9.31 -14.09 -24.81
N GLU A 145 10.56 -13.80 -25.18
CA GLU A 145 10.94 -13.01 -26.37
C GLU A 145 11.65 -13.84 -27.47
N GLU A 146 11.69 -15.17 -27.35
CA GLU A 146 12.06 -16.11 -28.44
C GLU A 146 10.84 -16.90 -28.92
#